data_AF-A0A7S3CTJ7-F1
#
_entry.id   AF-A0A7S3CTJ7-F1
#
_cell.length_a   1.000
_cell.length_b   1.000
_cell.length_c   1.000
_cell.angle_alpha   90.00
_cell.angle_beta   90.00
_cell.angle_gamma   90.00
#
_symmetry.space_group_name_H-M   'P 1'
#
loop_
_entity.id
_entity.type
_entity.pdbx_description
1 polymer ?
#
loop_
_entity_poly.entity_id
_entity_poly.type
_entity_poly.pdbx_seq_one_letter_code
_entity_poly.pdbx_strand_id
1 'polypeptide(L)'
;ISVDIQLKGFAIGNGLTDPAIQYGAYADYALAHDLIDETTHDNVQWYYPSCRSAINVCNKRDSSTECSLAMSLCQVAIVNRIMSAAGNFNVYDVRLPCIGQLCYDFSDIYKFLN
;
A
#
# COMPACT_ATOMS: atom_id res chain seq x y z
N ILE A 1 -19.48 31.81 0.88
CA ILE A 1 -20.50 30.95 1.56
C ILE A 1 -19.71 30.04 2.49
N SER A 2 -19.86 30.19 3.81
CA SER A 2 -19.29 29.26 4.77
C SER A 2 -20.40 28.28 5.15
N VAL A 3 -20.15 26.98 5.02
CA VAL A 3 -21.08 25.93 5.47
C VAL A 3 -20.59 25.47 6.84
N ASP A 4 -21.43 25.61 7.86
CA ASP A 4 -21.15 25.08 9.19
C ASP A 4 -21.43 23.58 9.21
N ILE A 5 -20.38 22.78 9.15
CA ILE A 5 -20.45 21.32 9.26
C ILE A 5 -19.99 20.92 10.65
N GLN A 6 -20.94 20.55 11.51
CA GLN A 6 -20.65 20.02 12.84
C GLN A 6 -20.21 18.55 12.78
N LEU A 7 -19.01 18.30 12.25
CA LEU A 7 -18.43 16.96 12.18
C LEU A 7 -18.27 16.37 13.59
N LYS A 8 -18.92 15.22 13.85
CA LYS A 8 -18.84 14.53 15.15
C LYS A 8 -17.75 13.46 15.22
N GLY A 9 -17.27 12.99 14.06
CA GLY A 9 -16.20 12.00 13.97
C GLY A 9 -16.06 11.44 12.55
N PHE A 10 -15.04 10.62 12.36
CA PHE A 10 -14.78 9.88 11.13
C PHE A 10 -14.13 8.52 11.46
N ALA A 11 -14.24 7.55 10.55
CA ALA A 11 -13.62 6.24 10.68
C ALA A 11 -12.66 6.00 9.51
N ILE A 12 -11.52 5.40 9.79
CA ILE A 12 -10.54 4.97 8.78
C ILE A 12 -10.35 3.47 8.92
N GLY A 13 -10.88 2.70 7.97
CA GLY A 13 -10.63 1.27 7.85
C GLY A 13 -9.51 1.01 6.86
N ASN A 14 -8.49 0.23 7.25
CA ASN A 14 -7.39 -0.21 6.40
C ASN A 14 -6.73 0.91 5.56
N GLY A 15 -6.63 2.12 6.12
CA GLY A 15 -6.15 3.30 5.38
C GLY A 15 -4.64 3.39 5.29
N LEU A 16 -4.14 4.06 4.25
CA LEU A 16 -2.77 4.56 4.15
C LEU A 16 -2.74 6.00 4.70
N THR A 17 -2.28 6.16 5.95
CA THR A 17 -2.34 7.41 6.72
C THR A 17 -0.97 7.92 7.12
N ASP A 18 -0.04 7.04 7.49
CA ASP A 18 1.37 7.37 7.71
C ASP A 18 2.24 6.43 6.87
N PRO A 19 2.53 6.79 5.60
CA PRO A 19 3.34 5.96 4.73
C PRO A 19 4.74 5.69 5.29
N ALA A 20 5.32 6.61 6.05
CA ALA A 20 6.69 6.48 6.55
C ALA A 20 6.84 5.32 7.53
N ILE A 21 5.77 4.93 8.23
CA ILE A 21 5.71 3.77 9.11
C ILE A 21 5.13 2.56 8.37
N GLN A 22 4.03 2.77 7.63
CA GLN A 22 3.28 1.66 7.03
C GLN A 22 4.07 0.91 5.97
N TYR A 23 4.89 1.60 5.17
CA TYR A 23 5.76 0.93 4.19
C TYR A 23 6.76 -0.04 4.84
N GLY A 24 7.18 0.22 6.09
CA GLY A 24 8.09 -0.65 6.83
C GLY A 24 7.47 -1.95 7.33
N ALA A 25 6.14 -2.03 7.41
CA ALA A 25 5.43 -3.21 7.91
C ALA A 25 5.18 -4.27 6.82
N TYR A 26 5.33 -3.91 5.54
CA TYR A 26 4.95 -4.79 4.43
C TYR A 26 5.79 -6.08 4.37
N ALA A 27 7.11 -5.99 4.59
CA ALA A 27 7.99 -7.15 4.52
C ALA A 27 7.68 -8.14 5.65
N ASP A 28 7.60 -7.66 6.89
CA ASP A 28 7.29 -8.47 8.07
C ASP A 28 5.93 -9.18 7.91
N TYR A 29 4.91 -8.44 7.45
CA TYR A 29 3.59 -8.99 7.23
C TYR A 29 3.59 -10.06 6.12
N ALA A 30 4.27 -9.79 5.01
CA ALA A 30 4.37 -10.75 3.90
C ALA A 30 5.11 -12.02 4.31
N LEU A 31 6.20 -11.91 5.06
CA LEU A 31 6.96 -13.05 5.58
C LEU A 31 6.12 -13.87 6.57
N ALA A 32 5.44 -13.21 7.51
CA ALA A 32 4.60 -13.88 8.50
C ALA A 32 3.38 -14.62 7.90
N HIS A 33 3.04 -14.33 6.65
CA HIS A 33 1.96 -14.96 5.91
C HIS A 33 2.45 -15.87 4.77
N ASP A 34 3.72 -16.30 4.81
CA ASP A 34 4.33 -17.22 3.85
C ASP A 34 4.23 -16.72 2.39
N LEU A 35 4.11 -15.40 2.18
CA LEU A 35 4.04 -14.81 0.85
C LEU A 35 5.43 -14.61 0.25
N ILE A 36 6.46 -14.44 1.08
CA ILE A 36 7.84 -14.23 0.66
C ILE A 36 8.79 -15.04 1.56
N ASP A 37 10.02 -15.23 1.10
CA ASP A 37 11.09 -15.83 1.89
C ASP A 37 11.92 -14.78 2.63
N GLU A 38 12.77 -15.24 3.56
CA GLU A 38 13.70 -14.40 4.33
C GLU A 38 14.62 -13.56 3.42
N THR A 39 15.05 -14.12 2.30
CA THR A 39 15.90 -13.40 1.32
C THR A 39 15.19 -12.18 0.76
N THR A 40 13.92 -12.34 0.38
CA THR A 40 13.09 -11.24 -0.14
C THR A 40 12.76 -10.24 0.97
N HIS A 41 12.44 -10.72 2.17
CA HIS A 41 12.22 -9.88 3.35
C HIS A 41 13.41 -8.94 3.60
N ASP A 42 14.62 -9.49 3.72
CA ASP A 42 15.84 -8.73 3.99
C ASP A 42 16.14 -7.74 2.87
N ASN A 43 15.88 -8.13 1.61
CA ASN A 43 16.02 -7.24 0.47
C ASN A 43 15.09 -6.04 0.56
N VAL A 44 13.83 -6.24 0.93
CA VAL A 44 12.84 -5.15 1.09
C VAL A 44 13.21 -4.26 2.27
N GLN A 45 13.57 -4.85 3.42
CA GLN A 45 14.00 -4.09 4.60
C GLN A 45 15.25 -3.25 4.33
N TRP A 46 16.16 -3.73 3.47
CA TRP A 46 17.32 -2.95 3.03
C TRP A 46 16.93 -1.67 2.26
N TYR A 47 15.88 -1.70 1.44
CA TYR A 47 15.43 -0.54 0.67
C TYR A 47 14.48 0.39 1.44
N TYR A 48 13.82 -0.11 2.47
CA TYR A 48 12.85 0.67 3.26
C TYR A 48 13.38 2.03 3.75
N PRO A 49 14.62 2.18 4.26
CA PRO A 49 15.17 3.48 4.65
C PRO A 49 15.14 4.53 3.54
N SER A 50 15.38 4.14 2.29
CA SER A 50 15.33 5.04 1.13
C SER A 50 13.90 5.51 0.83
N CYS A 51 12.93 4.60 0.89
CA CYS A 51 11.51 4.92 0.80
C CYS A 51 11.09 5.90 1.90
N ARG A 52 11.41 5.59 3.16
CA ARG A 52 11.11 6.46 4.31
C ARG A 52 11.75 7.84 4.18
N SER A 53 12.99 7.91 3.70
CA SER A 53 13.68 9.18 3.45
C SER A 53 12.99 10.02 2.38
N ALA A 54 12.59 9.40 1.27
CA ALA A 54 11.86 10.09 0.19
C ALA A 54 10.51 10.63 0.68
N ILE A 55 9.77 9.86 1.49
CA ILE A 55 8.53 10.31 2.13
C ILE A 55 8.79 11.53 3.03
N ASN A 56 9.86 11.50 3.83
CA ASN A 56 10.22 12.64 4.67
C ASN A 56 10.57 13.90 3.85
N VAL A 57 11.19 13.76 2.68
CA VAL A 57 11.44 14.88 1.77
C VAL A 57 10.13 15.43 1.22
N CYS A 58 9.23 14.56 0.75
CA CYS A 58 7.87 14.95 0.34
C CYS A 58 7.16 15.72 1.44
N ASN A 59 7.09 15.18 2.67
CA ASN A 59 6.40 15.82 3.80
C ASN A 59 6.99 17.19 4.17
N LYS A 60 8.30 17.37 4.04
CA LYS A 60 8.97 18.65 4.35
C LYS A 60 8.79 19.69 3.26
N ARG A 61 8.76 19.27 2.00
CA ARG A 61 8.70 20.18 0.85
C ARG A 61 7.28 20.48 0.38
N ASP A 62 6.34 19.60 0.73
CA ASP A 62 4.93 19.65 0.30
C ASP A 62 4.79 19.89 -1.21
N SER A 63 5.62 19.18 -1.98
CA SER A 63 5.73 19.31 -3.43
C SER A 63 5.14 18.08 -4.09
N SER A 64 4.15 18.30 -4.98
CA SER A 64 3.51 17.22 -5.73
C SER A 64 4.52 16.36 -6.49
N THR A 65 5.58 16.97 -7.04
CA THR A 65 6.66 16.26 -7.72
C THR A 65 7.44 15.35 -6.77
N GLU A 66 7.88 15.88 -5.63
CA GLU A 66 8.64 15.11 -4.63
C GLU A 66 7.81 13.97 -4.05
N CYS A 67 6.52 14.22 -3.82
CA CYS A 67 5.59 13.21 -3.32
C CYS A 67 5.29 12.12 -4.36
N SER A 68 5.17 12.47 -5.63
CA SER A 68 5.00 11.49 -6.72
C SER A 68 6.25 10.62 -6.90
N LEU A 69 7.44 11.23 -6.76
CA LEU A 69 8.71 10.51 -6.77
C LEU A 69 8.85 9.58 -5.57
N ALA A 70 8.52 10.06 -4.36
CA ALA A 70 8.54 9.24 -3.15
C ALA A 70 7.59 8.05 -3.26
N MET A 71 6.35 8.27 -3.72
CA MET A 71 5.37 7.20 -3.97
C MET A 71 5.93 6.16 -4.96
N SER A 72 6.44 6.63 -6.10
CA SER A 72 6.97 5.73 -7.15
C SER A 72 8.15 4.89 -6.64
N LEU A 73 9.06 5.53 -5.90
CA LEU A 73 10.20 4.85 -5.29
C LEU A 73 9.73 3.79 -4.29
N CYS A 74 8.81 4.13 -3.39
CA CYS A 74 8.29 3.18 -2.40
C CYS A 74 7.54 2.01 -3.04
N GLN A 75 6.73 2.25 -4.07
CA GLN A 75 6.04 1.19 -4.79
C GLN A 75 7.02 0.21 -5.45
N VAL A 76 8.05 0.72 -6.12
CA VAL A 76 9.07 -0.14 -6.75
C VAL A 76 9.93 -0.86 -5.72
N ALA A 77 10.36 -0.14 -4.69
CA ALA A 77 11.31 -0.63 -3.70
C ALA A 77 10.72 -1.67 -2.75
N ILE A 78 9.41 -1.63 -2.51
CA ILE A 78 8.75 -2.44 -1.47
C ILE A 78 7.65 -3.29 -2.10
N VAL A 79 6.56 -2.67 -2.54
CA VAL A 79 5.33 -3.38 -2.92
C VAL A 79 5.56 -4.28 -4.14
N ASN A 80 6.18 -3.76 -5.20
CA ASN A 80 6.43 -4.54 -6.41
C ASN A 80 7.37 -5.72 -6.18
N ARG A 81 8.34 -5.60 -5.27
CA ARG A 81 9.25 -6.70 -4.91
C ARG A 81 8.49 -7.84 -4.25
N ILE A 82 7.66 -7.50 -3.26
CA ILE A 82 6.80 -8.47 -2.57
C ILE A 82 5.85 -9.12 -3.57
N MET A 83 5.15 -8.33 -4.39
CA MET A 83 4.21 -8.86 -5.37
C MET A 83 4.88 -9.78 -6.41
N SER A 84 6.08 -9.42 -6.85
CA SER A 84 6.84 -10.27 -7.77
C SER A 84 7.27 -11.60 -7.15
N ALA A 85 7.57 -11.62 -5.85
CA ALA A 85 7.98 -12.84 -5.15
C ALA A 85 6.78 -13.72 -4.76
N ALA A 86 5.68 -13.11 -4.33
CA ALA A 86 4.49 -13.79 -3.81
C ALA A 86 3.62 -14.48 -4.87
N GLY A 87 3.79 -14.14 -6.16
CA GLY A 87 3.00 -14.72 -7.24
C GLY A 87 1.54 -14.28 -7.18
N ASN A 88 0.59 -15.23 -7.31
CA ASN A 88 -0.84 -14.91 -7.37
C ASN A 88 -1.49 -14.92 -5.97
N PHE A 89 -1.59 -13.75 -5.35
CA PHE A 89 -2.32 -13.55 -4.10
C PHE A 89 -3.13 -12.25 -4.17
N ASN A 90 -4.19 -12.17 -3.36
CA ASN A 90 -5.03 -10.99 -3.27
C ASN A 90 -4.42 -9.98 -2.27
N VAL A 91 -4.02 -8.81 -2.76
CA VAL A 91 -3.43 -7.73 -1.95
C VAL A 91 -4.37 -7.15 -0.89
N TYR A 92 -5.68 -7.40 -1.01
CA TYR A 92 -6.70 -6.98 -0.06
C TYR A 92 -7.06 -8.08 0.96
N ASP A 93 -6.76 -9.34 0.64
CA ASP A 93 -6.96 -10.50 1.52
C ASP A 93 -5.92 -11.58 1.21
N VAL A 94 -4.85 -11.63 2.00
CA VAL A 94 -3.71 -12.53 1.77
C VAL A 94 -4.05 -14.03 1.82
N ARG A 95 -5.26 -14.40 2.26
CA ARG A 95 -5.72 -15.80 2.32
C ARG A 95 -6.27 -16.29 0.97
N LEU A 96 -6.47 -15.39 0.01
CA LEU A 96 -7.14 -15.66 -1.26
C LEU A 96 -6.20 -15.42 -2.46
N PRO A 97 -6.40 -16.12 -3.59
CA PRO A 97 -5.78 -15.75 -4.85
C PRO A 97 -6.41 -14.45 -5.40
N CYS A 98 -5.69 -13.71 -6.25
CA CYS A 98 -6.27 -12.57 -6.96
C CYS A 98 -7.09 -13.06 -8.15
N ILE A 99 -8.39 -12.78 -8.16
CA ILE A 99 -9.30 -13.16 -9.26
C ILE A 99 -10.01 -11.91 -9.78
N GLY A 100 -9.96 -11.67 -11.09
CA GLY A 100 -10.63 -10.53 -11.70
C GLY A 100 -9.97 -9.18 -11.41
N GLN A 101 -10.70 -8.11 -11.70
CA GLN A 101 -10.22 -6.74 -11.46
C GLN A 101 -10.30 -6.40 -9.98
N LEU A 102 -9.27 -5.76 -9.42
CA LEU A 102 -9.16 -5.49 -7.97
C LEU A 102 -9.27 -6.77 -7.12
N CYS A 103 -8.90 -7.92 -7.67
CA CYS A 103 -8.88 -9.22 -6.99
C CYS A 103 -10.23 -9.73 -6.44
N TYR A 104 -11.36 -9.19 -6.89
CA TYR A 104 -12.69 -9.70 -6.59
C TYR A 104 -13.59 -9.73 -7.83
N ASP A 105 -14.60 -10.60 -7.82
CA ASP A 105 -15.68 -10.58 -8.81
C ASP A 105 -16.73 -9.53 -8.44
N PHE A 106 -16.83 -8.48 -9.26
CA PHE A 106 -17.80 -7.40 -9.11
C PHE A 106 -18.95 -7.48 -10.12
N SER A 107 -19.09 -8.60 -10.84
CA SER A 107 -20.08 -8.76 -11.92
C SER A 107 -21.52 -8.50 -11.45
N ASP A 108 -21.87 -8.94 -10.24
CA ASP A 108 -23.21 -8.72 -9.68
C ASP A 108 -23.52 -7.24 -9.44
N ILE A 109 -22.56 -6.46 -8.92
CA ILE A 109 -22.74 -5.02 -8.72
C ILE A 109 -22.84 -4.31 -10.07
N TYR A 110 -21.97 -4.68 -11.02
CA TYR A 110 -22.02 -4.10 -12.36
C TYR A 110 -23.36 -4.38 -13.05
N LYS A 111 -23.86 -5.61 -12.94
CA LYS A 111 -25.16 -6.03 -13.48
C LYS A 111 -26.34 -5.35 -12.78
N PHE A 112 -26.23 -5.03 -11.50
CA PHE A 112 -27.28 -4.32 -10.77
C PHE A 112 -27.39 -2.85 -11.18
N LEU A 113 -26.26 -2.20 -11.51
CA LEU A 113 -26.18 -0.76 -11.79
C LEU A 113 -26.35 -0.38 -13.28
N ASN A 114 -26.39 -1.34 -14.21
CA ASN A 114 -26.56 -1.13 -15.65
C ASN A 114 -27.69 -2.00 -16.22
#